data_AF-A0A970NYR7-F1
#
_entry.id   AF-A0A970NYR7-F1
#
_cell.length_a   1.000
_cell.length_b   1.000
_cell.length_c   1.000
_cell.angle_alpha   90.00
_cell.angle_beta   90.00
_cell.angle_gamma   90.00
#
_symmetry.space_group_name_H-M   'P 1'
#
loop_
_entity.id
_entity.type
_entity.pdbx_description
1 polymer ?
#
loop_
_entity_poly.entity_id
_entity_poly.type
_entity_poly.pdbx_seq_one_letter_code
_entity_poly.pdbx_strand_id
1 'polypeptide(L)'
;MKFFANKIIRTMLAAVIACTFSVSANAQILNDIARRAKNAVETRTKMAADRAVQKTLDKAEDAVEKGAKSAVKGNKKANPNAPANQNQANRNAAKGGIYYVSESGNNQNDGLTPETPVKNIQKAVDIAPEGSTLYVAEGNYYGLLRSGTITINKPLYIYGGFNSDFSKRDILNYRTMVQPTLESNGTMKMGTIMLDIQSPGSDLVLDGIIFDRGNSVSYTSSQREDDKGQPEGVETPRMNPIGTMGLGGPNLESREALTNETAILYLNNSSVDLTIQNCAFLNAPSYAILGLFKGHMQIDNSIFVNCRMAAIDVRGSDAKVNQPVDFTNNTVLFSWSRLKDFLDMGYGFRFLPGTDCYLANNIFGCSIFAGIDYTHIDSDKNREASRNTIVEDNIFFLNREGDLTIPGGGKFMRVSSVDFSDVEYLDRASGNKTVSDASIFKGKIDEAYLKGFINASYSESTNYDPNSAVNTFRQAFGMNMTGTMTSTSSMFANRYNWKKALELFGAMDGYGAQLPE
;
A
#
# COMPACT_ATOMS: atom_id res chain seq x y z
N MET A 1 -45.58 39.02 -9.70
CA MET A 1 -44.17 39.48 -9.69
C MET A 1 -43.37 38.78 -8.58
N LYS A 2 -43.22 37.45 -8.70
CA LYS A 2 -42.54 36.55 -7.75
C LYS A 2 -41.06 36.30 -8.13
N PHE A 3 -40.46 37.16 -8.96
CA PHE A 3 -39.11 36.97 -9.49
C PHE A 3 -38.06 37.96 -8.94
N PHE A 4 -38.43 38.85 -8.01
CA PHE A 4 -37.50 39.81 -7.39
C PHE A 4 -37.28 39.60 -5.87
N ALA A 5 -38.04 38.73 -5.20
CA ALA A 5 -37.90 38.48 -3.75
C ALA A 5 -36.82 37.44 -3.39
N ASN A 6 -36.43 36.56 -4.32
CA ASN A 6 -35.46 35.48 -4.06
C ASN A 6 -33.99 35.90 -4.18
N LYS A 7 -33.69 37.14 -4.57
CA LYS A 7 -32.31 37.65 -4.68
C LYS A 7 -31.85 38.48 -3.47
N ILE A 8 -32.76 38.84 -2.56
CA ILE A 8 -32.46 39.65 -1.35
C ILE A 8 -32.21 38.77 -0.12
N ILE A 9 -32.74 37.55 -0.06
CA ILE A 9 -32.56 36.62 1.08
C ILE A 9 -31.19 35.90 1.04
N ARG A 10 -30.57 35.78 -0.14
CA ARG A 10 -29.22 35.18 -0.27
C ARG A 10 -28.06 36.10 0.13
N THR A 11 -28.32 37.38 0.41
CA THR A 11 -27.27 38.34 0.80
C THR A 11 -27.27 38.67 2.30
N MET A 12 -28.27 38.23 3.08
CA MET A 12 -28.37 38.53 4.52
C MET A 12 -27.96 37.37 5.47
N LEU A 13 -27.72 36.16 4.96
CA LEU A 13 -27.18 35.06 5.78
C LEU A 13 -25.64 34.95 5.72
N ALA A 14 -24.99 35.84 4.97
CA ALA A 14 -23.53 35.96 4.92
C ALA A 14 -22.97 36.98 5.94
N ALA A 15 -23.77 37.46 6.89
CA ALA A 15 -23.40 38.59 7.76
C ALA A 15 -23.57 38.37 9.28
N VAL A 16 -23.72 37.14 9.79
CA VAL A 16 -23.93 36.91 11.24
C VAL A 16 -22.89 35.98 11.90
N ILE A 17 -21.83 35.56 11.20
CA ILE A 17 -20.68 34.92 11.88
C ILE A 17 -19.38 35.54 11.38
N ALA A 18 -19.22 36.83 11.66
CA ALA A 18 -17.94 37.50 11.72
C ALA A 18 -17.94 38.42 12.95
N CYS A 19 -16.88 38.32 13.75
CA CYS A 19 -16.57 39.12 14.94
C CYS A 19 -17.42 38.83 16.19
N THR A 20 -16.85 38.08 17.14
CA THR A 20 -16.15 38.65 18.31
C THR A 20 -15.65 37.53 19.22
N PHE A 21 -14.34 37.34 19.28
CA PHE A 21 -13.67 36.80 20.47
C PHE A 21 -13.34 37.98 21.37
N SER A 22 -13.83 37.98 22.61
CA SER A 22 -13.02 38.33 23.80
C SER A 22 -13.86 38.27 25.10
N VAL A 23 -13.21 37.68 26.11
CA VAL A 23 -13.40 37.80 27.57
C VAL A 23 -14.51 36.98 28.26
N SER A 24 -13.99 36.04 29.06
CA SER A 24 -14.51 35.29 30.22
C SER A 24 -15.90 35.62 30.80
N ALA A 25 -16.76 34.60 30.87
CA ALA A 25 -17.83 34.50 31.86
C ALA A 25 -18.18 33.04 32.22
N ASN A 26 -17.90 32.68 33.48
CA ASN A 26 -18.46 31.66 34.37
C ASN A 26 -19.10 30.34 33.84
N ALA A 27 -18.56 29.22 34.34
CA ALA A 27 -18.96 27.83 34.13
C ALA A 27 -20.41 27.45 34.55
N GLN A 28 -21.18 28.38 35.12
CA GLN A 28 -22.57 28.13 35.54
C GLN A 28 -23.60 28.47 34.44
N ILE A 29 -23.27 29.38 33.52
CA ILE A 29 -24.16 29.81 32.42
C ILE A 29 -24.16 28.78 31.27
N LEU A 30 -23.03 28.11 31.03
CA LEU A 30 -22.94 27.01 30.03
C LEU A 30 -23.81 25.81 30.39
N ASN A 31 -23.95 25.50 31.69
CA ASN A 31 -24.75 24.35 32.14
C ASN A 31 -26.27 24.59 32.03
N ASP A 32 -26.75 25.83 32.17
CA ASP A 32 -28.17 26.17 31.98
C ASP A 32 -28.57 26.23 30.49
N ILE A 33 -27.64 26.58 29.60
CA ILE A 33 -27.86 26.55 28.14
C ILE A 33 -27.87 25.11 27.63
N ALA A 34 -26.98 24.24 28.12
CA ALA A 34 -26.98 22.82 27.81
C ALA A 34 -28.26 22.11 28.30
N ARG A 35 -28.83 22.53 29.44
CA ARG A 35 -30.09 21.98 29.97
C ARG A 35 -31.31 22.44 29.17
N ARG A 36 -31.34 23.68 28.69
CA ARG A 36 -32.43 24.21 27.84
C ARG A 36 -32.39 23.69 26.40
N ALA A 37 -31.20 23.41 25.86
CA ALA A 37 -31.04 22.78 24.54
C ALA A 37 -31.51 21.31 24.54
N LYS A 38 -31.24 20.57 25.63
CA LYS A 38 -31.68 19.17 25.78
C LYS A 38 -33.21 19.05 25.91
N ASN A 39 -33.87 20.01 26.57
CA ASN A 39 -35.33 20.04 26.70
C ASN A 39 -36.08 20.59 25.46
N ALA A 40 -35.40 21.25 24.53
CA ALA A 40 -35.99 21.68 23.25
C ALA A 40 -36.04 20.56 22.20
N VAL A 41 -35.23 19.51 22.39
CA VAL A 41 -35.14 18.33 21.51
C VAL A 41 -36.20 17.27 21.84
N GLU A 42 -36.71 17.21 23.08
CA GLU A 42 -37.62 16.13 23.50
C GLU A 42 -39.11 16.50 23.53
N THR A 43 -39.52 17.73 23.18
CA THR A 43 -40.96 18.08 23.25
C THR A 43 -41.40 19.10 22.21
N ARG A 44 -41.22 18.80 20.92
CA ARG A 44 -42.05 19.37 19.83
C ARG A 44 -41.98 18.54 18.54
N THR A 45 -42.35 17.28 18.64
CA THR A 45 -43.07 16.59 17.57
C THR A 45 -44.38 17.34 17.29
N LYS A 46 -44.52 17.96 16.11
CA LYS A 46 -45.72 17.87 15.23
C LYS A 46 -45.59 18.78 14.00
N MET A 47 -45.39 18.11 12.86
CA MET A 47 -46.04 18.37 11.57
C MET A 47 -45.81 19.72 10.87
N ALA A 48 -44.85 19.72 9.94
CA ALA A 48 -45.03 20.19 8.55
C ALA A 48 -43.80 19.79 7.72
N ALA A 49 -43.64 18.49 7.45
CA ALA A 49 -42.73 17.99 6.42
C ALA A 49 -43.57 17.29 5.35
N ASP A 50 -43.25 17.62 4.10
CA ASP A 50 -44.03 17.44 2.89
C ASP A 50 -44.67 16.07 2.64
N ARG A 51 -45.96 16.09 2.26
CA ARG A 51 -46.73 14.94 1.75
C ARG A 51 -46.06 14.21 0.56
N ALA A 52 -45.10 14.84 -0.11
CA ALA A 52 -44.34 14.24 -1.21
C ALA A 52 -43.23 13.28 -0.70
N VAL A 53 -42.64 13.57 0.46
CA VAL A 53 -41.59 12.75 1.06
C VAL A 53 -42.20 11.52 1.73
N GLN A 54 -43.32 11.68 2.43
CA GLN A 54 -44.02 10.54 3.05
C GLN A 54 -44.50 9.53 2.01
N LYS A 55 -45.06 9.98 0.87
CA LYS A 55 -45.51 9.09 -0.21
C LYS A 55 -44.36 8.35 -0.91
N THR A 56 -43.13 8.85 -0.76
CA THR A 56 -41.92 8.23 -1.32
C THR A 56 -41.31 7.26 -0.31
N LEU A 57 -41.35 7.58 0.98
CA LEU A 57 -40.97 6.69 2.08
C LEU A 57 -41.95 5.52 2.23
N ASP A 58 -43.26 5.75 2.14
CA ASP A 58 -44.28 4.70 2.21
C ASP A 58 -44.11 3.73 1.02
N LYS A 59 -43.73 4.21 -0.18
CA LYS A 59 -43.41 3.36 -1.33
C LYS A 59 -42.10 2.59 -1.17
N ALA A 60 -41.12 3.17 -0.49
CA ALA A 60 -39.85 2.53 -0.18
C ALA A 60 -40.02 1.44 0.88
N GLU A 61 -40.82 1.70 1.91
CA GLU A 61 -41.18 0.72 2.94
C GLU A 61 -42.04 -0.41 2.38
N ASP A 62 -43.03 -0.13 1.52
CA ASP A 62 -43.84 -1.17 0.87
C ASP A 62 -43.01 -2.05 -0.09
N ALA A 63 -41.96 -1.48 -0.72
CA ALA A 63 -41.02 -2.20 -1.58
C ALA A 63 -40.03 -3.05 -0.76
N VAL A 64 -39.56 -2.54 0.38
CA VAL A 64 -38.69 -3.28 1.32
C VAL A 64 -39.46 -4.39 2.02
N GLU A 65 -40.73 -4.17 2.38
CA GLU A 65 -41.56 -5.18 3.02
C GLU A 65 -42.00 -6.27 2.02
N LYS A 66 -42.26 -5.91 0.75
CA LYS A 66 -42.45 -6.89 -0.34
C LYS A 66 -41.15 -7.65 -0.67
N GLY A 67 -39.99 -7.00 -0.60
CA GLY A 67 -38.68 -7.63 -0.74
C GLY A 67 -38.39 -8.65 0.38
N ALA A 68 -38.63 -8.26 1.62
CA ALA A 68 -38.44 -9.11 2.80
C ALA A 68 -39.42 -10.30 2.83
N LYS A 69 -40.68 -10.09 2.43
CA LYS A 69 -41.68 -11.18 2.33
C LYS A 69 -41.44 -12.11 1.13
N SER A 70 -40.71 -11.66 0.10
CA SER A 70 -40.28 -12.49 -1.03
C SER A 70 -39.03 -13.33 -0.71
N ALA A 71 -38.14 -12.83 0.16
CA ALA A 71 -36.97 -13.56 0.65
C ALA A 71 -37.32 -14.72 1.62
N VAL A 72 -38.48 -14.66 2.29
CA VAL A 72 -38.89 -15.66 3.28
C VAL A 72 -39.78 -16.78 2.69
N LYS A 73 -40.26 -16.67 1.44
CA LYS A 73 -41.15 -17.67 0.80
C LYS A 73 -40.59 -18.38 -0.44
N GLY A 74 -39.34 -18.12 -0.83
CA GLY A 74 -38.74 -18.63 -2.07
C GLY A 74 -37.89 -19.90 -1.95
N ASN A 75 -38.31 -20.93 -1.21
CA ASN A 75 -37.61 -22.21 -1.20
C ASN A 75 -38.21 -23.14 -2.28
N LYS A 76 -37.72 -23.04 -3.54
CA LYS A 76 -37.57 -24.13 -4.53
C LYS A 76 -37.41 -23.63 -5.99
N LYS A 77 -36.49 -24.32 -6.69
CA LYS A 77 -36.19 -24.41 -8.13
C LYS A 77 -35.35 -23.29 -8.75
N ALA A 78 -34.07 -23.63 -8.96
CA ALA A 78 -33.10 -22.91 -9.77
C ALA A 78 -33.46 -22.94 -11.26
N ASN A 79 -33.20 -21.82 -11.94
CA ASN A 79 -33.22 -21.66 -13.40
C ASN A 79 -31.75 -21.55 -13.88
N PRO A 80 -31.29 -22.23 -14.96
CA PRO A 80 -29.88 -22.60 -15.13
C PRO A 80 -28.90 -21.56 -15.71
N ASN A 81 -29.28 -20.31 -15.98
CA ASN A 81 -28.44 -19.40 -16.78
C ASN A 81 -28.17 -18.03 -16.13
N ALA A 82 -27.40 -18.02 -15.04
CA ALA A 82 -26.68 -16.83 -14.57
C ALA A 82 -25.23 -17.23 -14.27
N PRO A 83 -24.20 -16.42 -14.63
CA PRO A 83 -22.81 -16.78 -14.33
C PRO A 83 -22.62 -16.70 -12.82
N ALA A 84 -22.33 -17.85 -12.21
CA ALA A 84 -22.06 -17.95 -10.80
C ALA A 84 -20.68 -17.36 -10.50
N ASN A 85 -20.64 -16.44 -9.54
CA ASN A 85 -19.43 -16.02 -8.84
C ASN A 85 -18.85 -17.24 -8.12
N GLN A 86 -17.76 -17.82 -8.65
CA GLN A 86 -16.98 -18.85 -7.98
C GLN A 86 -15.75 -18.21 -7.33
N ASN A 87 -15.96 -17.50 -6.22
CA ASN A 87 -14.90 -17.33 -5.22
C ASN A 87 -14.97 -18.51 -4.26
N GLN A 88 -14.65 -19.70 -4.77
CA GLN A 88 -13.96 -20.70 -3.95
C GLN A 88 -12.51 -20.56 -4.35
N ALA A 89 -11.69 -20.02 -3.44
CA ALA A 89 -10.25 -20.11 -3.54
C ALA A 89 -9.89 -21.54 -3.95
N ASN A 90 -9.23 -21.68 -5.09
CA ASN A 90 -8.64 -22.93 -5.54
C ASN A 90 -7.60 -23.33 -4.48
N ARG A 91 -8.05 -24.06 -3.45
CA ARG A 91 -7.15 -24.85 -2.60
C ARG A 91 -6.68 -26.02 -3.45
N ASN A 92 -5.78 -25.75 -4.39
CA ASN A 92 -4.95 -26.81 -4.95
C ASN A 92 -4.25 -27.44 -3.76
N ALA A 93 -4.68 -28.66 -3.42
CA ALA A 93 -4.18 -29.38 -2.27
C ALA A 93 -2.68 -29.62 -2.48
N ALA A 94 -1.87 -29.24 -1.49
CA ALA A 94 -0.46 -29.58 -1.43
C ALA A 94 -0.28 -31.07 -1.71
N LYS A 95 0.48 -31.40 -2.75
CA LYS A 95 0.80 -32.80 -3.10
C LYS A 95 1.98 -33.33 -2.29
N GLY A 96 2.75 -32.45 -1.64
CA GLY A 96 3.86 -32.78 -0.75
C GLY A 96 3.48 -32.80 0.72
N GLY A 97 4.41 -33.23 1.58
CA GLY A 97 4.24 -33.28 3.03
C GLY A 97 4.23 -31.90 3.71
N ILE A 98 4.02 -31.89 5.02
CA ILE A 98 4.10 -30.67 5.86
C ILE A 98 5.49 -30.59 6.48
N TYR A 99 6.07 -29.39 6.47
CA TYR A 99 7.32 -29.06 7.14
C TYR A 99 7.13 -27.89 8.10
N TYR A 100 7.73 -28.00 9.28
CA TYR A 100 7.62 -27.04 10.37
C TYR A 100 8.88 -26.19 10.48
N VAL A 101 8.69 -24.87 10.59
CA VAL A 101 9.77 -23.89 10.67
C VAL A 101 9.58 -23.03 11.92
N SER A 102 10.58 -22.98 12.79
CA SER A 102 10.55 -22.19 14.03
C SER A 102 11.92 -21.59 14.31
N GLU A 103 11.98 -20.32 14.73
CA GLU A 103 13.26 -19.65 15.04
C GLU A 103 14.05 -20.37 16.16
N SER A 104 13.35 -21.08 17.07
CA SER A 104 13.94 -21.92 18.11
C SER A 104 14.33 -23.33 17.63
N GLY A 105 14.06 -23.67 16.38
CA GLY A 105 14.37 -24.96 15.77
C GLY A 105 15.86 -25.16 15.44
N ASN A 106 16.16 -26.23 14.72
CA ASN A 106 17.51 -26.58 14.29
C ASN A 106 17.53 -26.97 12.81
N ASN A 107 18.41 -26.36 12.01
CA ASN A 107 18.54 -26.67 10.58
C ASN A 107 19.07 -28.09 10.29
N GLN A 108 19.49 -28.85 11.31
CA GLN A 108 19.82 -30.28 11.17
C GLN A 108 18.58 -31.19 11.28
N ASN A 109 17.45 -30.67 11.74
CA ASN A 109 16.21 -31.44 11.80
C ASN A 109 15.64 -31.72 10.40
N ASP A 110 14.79 -32.73 10.30
CA ASP A 110 14.04 -33.05 9.08
C ASP A 110 12.85 -32.11 8.84
N GLY A 111 12.38 -31.41 9.87
CA GLY A 111 11.24 -30.51 9.80
C GLY A 111 9.89 -31.22 9.70
N LEU A 112 9.81 -32.54 9.86
CA LEU A 112 8.59 -33.31 9.57
C LEU A 112 7.57 -33.29 10.73
N THR A 113 7.97 -32.87 11.93
CA THR A 113 7.08 -32.74 13.09
C THR A 113 7.25 -31.40 13.80
N PRO A 114 6.24 -30.95 14.58
CA PRO A 114 6.32 -29.74 15.41
C PRO A 114 7.48 -29.74 16.44
N GLU A 115 7.92 -30.92 16.88
CA GLU A 115 8.99 -31.11 17.87
C GLU A 115 10.40 -31.03 17.25
N THR A 116 10.52 -31.31 15.93
CA THR A 116 11.77 -31.22 15.18
C THR A 116 11.70 -30.18 14.05
N PRO A 117 11.30 -28.92 14.31
CA PRO A 117 11.20 -27.92 13.27
C PRO A 117 12.58 -27.49 12.79
N VAL A 118 12.70 -27.13 11.51
CA VAL A 118 13.91 -26.48 11.00
C VAL A 118 13.95 -25.02 11.43
N LYS A 119 15.16 -24.46 11.55
CA LYS A 119 15.33 -23.09 12.05
C LYS A 119 14.93 -22.01 11.03
N ASN A 120 15.21 -22.24 9.75
CA ASN A 120 15.12 -21.22 8.71
C ASN A 120 14.16 -21.63 7.61
N ILE A 121 13.42 -20.66 7.07
CA ILE A 121 12.56 -20.85 5.88
C ILE A 121 13.39 -21.36 4.71
N GLN A 122 14.57 -20.78 4.44
CA GLN A 122 15.45 -21.27 3.36
C GLN A 122 15.80 -22.75 3.52
N LYS A 123 16.10 -23.21 4.75
CA LYS A 123 16.42 -24.62 4.97
C LYS A 123 15.22 -25.52 4.68
N ALA A 124 14.02 -25.07 5.03
CA ALA A 124 12.78 -25.76 4.72
C ALA A 124 12.53 -25.84 3.21
N VAL A 125 12.74 -24.73 2.48
CA VAL A 125 12.69 -24.70 1.02
C VAL A 125 13.67 -25.71 0.41
N ASP A 126 14.90 -25.80 0.93
CA ASP A 126 15.91 -26.69 0.39
C ASP A 126 15.50 -28.18 0.51
N ILE A 127 14.97 -28.59 1.67
CA ILE A 127 14.68 -30.00 1.97
C ILE A 127 13.28 -30.45 1.55
N ALA A 128 12.31 -29.55 1.50
CA ALA A 128 10.94 -29.90 1.16
C ALA A 128 10.83 -30.26 -0.33
N PRO A 129 10.16 -31.37 -0.69
CA PRO A 129 9.77 -31.66 -2.06
C PRO A 129 8.85 -30.56 -2.64
N GLU A 130 8.83 -30.44 -3.96
CA GLU A 130 7.89 -29.56 -4.67
C GLU A 130 6.43 -29.86 -4.28
N GLY A 131 5.63 -28.81 -4.14
CA GLY A 131 4.23 -28.90 -3.73
C GLY A 131 4.02 -29.19 -2.24
N SER A 132 5.08 -29.14 -1.42
CA SER A 132 4.98 -29.28 0.05
C SER A 132 4.47 -28.00 0.71
N THR A 133 3.95 -28.17 1.93
CA THR A 133 3.49 -27.06 2.77
C THR A 133 4.53 -26.74 3.85
N LEU A 134 4.85 -25.47 4.03
CA LEU A 134 5.66 -24.96 5.12
C LEU A 134 4.75 -24.23 6.13
N TYR A 135 4.68 -24.71 7.36
CA TYR A 135 4.12 -23.98 8.49
C TYR A 135 5.23 -23.24 9.22
N VAL A 136 5.11 -21.93 9.28
CA VAL A 136 6.13 -21.05 9.85
C VAL A 136 5.57 -20.41 11.12
N ALA A 137 6.25 -20.67 12.24
CA ALA A 137 5.91 -20.08 13.52
C ALA A 137 6.20 -18.57 13.54
N GLU A 138 5.74 -17.91 14.60
CA GLU A 138 6.15 -16.59 14.97
C GLU A 138 7.68 -16.53 15.17
N GLY A 139 8.27 -15.42 14.74
CA GLY A 139 9.72 -15.25 14.76
C GLY A 139 10.21 -14.39 13.60
N ASN A 140 11.52 -14.18 13.52
CA ASN A 140 12.14 -13.39 12.45
C ASN A 140 13.05 -14.25 11.56
N TYR A 141 12.75 -14.29 10.26
CA TYR A 141 13.41 -15.16 9.29
C TYR A 141 13.96 -14.34 8.11
N TYR A 142 15.28 -14.26 7.99
CA TYR A 142 15.93 -13.37 7.02
C TYR A 142 17.10 -14.07 6.31
N GLY A 143 16.91 -15.36 6.00
CA GLY A 143 17.84 -16.16 5.22
C GLY A 143 18.92 -16.86 6.04
N LEU A 144 19.53 -17.89 5.45
CA LEU A 144 20.65 -18.60 6.07
C LEU A 144 21.84 -17.66 6.26
N LEU A 145 22.55 -17.83 7.38
CA LEU A 145 23.73 -17.03 7.72
C LEU A 145 23.46 -15.52 7.71
N ARG A 146 22.21 -15.10 7.96
CA ARG A 146 21.78 -13.70 8.01
C ARG A 146 21.96 -12.98 6.67
N SER A 147 21.90 -13.69 5.55
CA SER A 147 22.09 -13.13 4.19
C SER A 147 21.11 -12.01 3.85
N GLY A 148 19.97 -11.93 4.54
CA GLY A 148 18.87 -11.03 4.21
C GLY A 148 18.10 -11.44 2.95
N THR A 149 18.35 -12.65 2.43
CA THR A 149 17.65 -13.19 1.26
C THR A 149 17.23 -14.65 1.49
N ILE A 150 15.96 -14.94 1.19
CA ILE A 150 15.41 -16.29 1.05
C ILE A 150 15.10 -16.50 -0.44
N THR A 151 15.71 -17.50 -1.06
CA THR A 151 15.44 -17.92 -2.43
C THR A 151 14.45 -19.08 -2.43
N ILE A 152 13.32 -18.89 -3.10
CA ILE A 152 12.33 -19.93 -3.38
C ILE A 152 12.49 -20.33 -4.84
N ASN A 153 12.89 -21.58 -5.07
CA ASN A 153 13.24 -22.11 -6.40
C ASN A 153 12.35 -23.28 -6.84
N LYS A 154 11.28 -23.54 -6.09
CA LYS A 154 10.29 -24.58 -6.41
C LYS A 154 8.91 -24.18 -5.88
N PRO A 155 7.81 -24.67 -6.49
CA PRO A 155 6.45 -24.49 -6.00
C PRO A 155 6.28 -25.03 -4.57
N LEU A 156 5.74 -24.20 -3.68
CA LEU A 156 5.54 -24.49 -2.25
C LEU A 156 4.33 -23.70 -1.72
N TYR A 157 3.78 -24.14 -0.59
CA TYR A 157 2.73 -23.40 0.11
C TYR A 157 3.28 -22.93 1.46
N ILE A 158 3.56 -21.64 1.61
CA ILE A 158 4.24 -21.09 2.79
C ILE A 158 3.23 -20.27 3.61
N TYR A 159 2.88 -20.80 4.79
CA TYR A 159 1.93 -20.18 5.70
C TYR A 159 2.65 -19.71 6.97
N GLY A 160 2.72 -18.40 7.15
CA GLY A 160 3.06 -17.76 8.42
C GLY A 160 1.87 -17.67 9.36
N GLY A 161 2.10 -17.18 10.58
CA GLY A 161 1.05 -16.93 11.55
C GLY A 161 0.88 -18.01 12.62
N PHE A 162 1.78 -18.99 12.73
CA PHE A 162 1.65 -20.05 13.73
C PHE A 162 2.27 -19.68 15.07
N ASN A 163 1.67 -20.07 16.18
CA ASN A 163 2.35 -19.98 17.47
C ASN A 163 3.52 -20.98 17.56
N SER A 164 4.38 -20.84 18.57
CA SER A 164 5.61 -21.63 18.70
C SER A 164 5.45 -23.16 18.72
N ASP A 165 4.27 -23.68 19.09
CA ASP A 165 3.95 -25.12 19.13
C ASP A 165 3.06 -25.59 17.96
N PHE A 166 2.74 -24.69 17.02
CA PHE A 166 1.91 -24.94 15.84
C PHE A 166 0.46 -25.38 16.12
N SER A 167 -0.01 -25.27 17.36
CA SER A 167 -1.40 -25.63 17.72
C SER A 167 -2.43 -24.59 17.28
N LYS A 168 -2.00 -23.35 16.99
CA LYS A 168 -2.87 -22.25 16.55
C LYS A 168 -2.22 -21.45 15.44
N ARG A 169 -3.07 -20.91 14.56
CA ARG A 169 -2.71 -19.92 13.55
C ARG A 169 -3.52 -18.65 13.76
N ASP A 170 -2.84 -17.52 13.84
CA ASP A 170 -3.38 -16.16 13.90
C ASP A 170 -2.27 -15.21 13.44
N ILE A 171 -2.47 -14.60 12.28
CA ILE A 171 -1.45 -13.81 11.59
C ILE A 171 -1.06 -12.55 12.37
N LEU A 172 -2.02 -11.94 13.08
CA LEU A 172 -1.81 -10.68 13.78
C LEU A 172 -1.20 -10.88 15.18
N ASN A 173 -1.47 -12.05 15.79
CA ASN A 173 -0.94 -12.41 17.11
C ASN A 173 0.40 -13.16 17.02
N TYR A 174 0.55 -14.12 16.12
CA TYR A 174 1.74 -14.97 15.99
C TYR A 174 2.56 -14.60 14.75
N ARG A 175 3.29 -13.49 14.86
CA ARG A 175 3.84 -12.79 13.68
C ARG A 175 5.05 -13.50 13.10
N THR A 176 4.90 -14.03 11.88
CA THR A 176 6.01 -14.49 11.05
C THR A 176 6.61 -13.29 10.30
N MET A 177 7.77 -12.83 10.77
CA MET A 177 8.46 -11.67 10.21
C MET A 177 9.59 -12.11 9.28
N VAL A 178 9.78 -11.36 8.20
CA VAL A 178 10.98 -11.35 7.37
C VAL A 178 11.55 -9.95 7.44
N GLN A 179 12.36 -9.71 8.48
CA GLN A 179 12.92 -8.40 8.79
C GLN A 179 14.46 -8.51 8.90
N PRO A 180 15.18 -8.31 7.78
CA PRO A 180 16.64 -8.31 7.77
C PRO A 180 17.23 -7.32 8.78
N THR A 181 18.34 -7.72 9.38
CA THR A 181 19.10 -6.88 10.32
C THR A 181 20.25 -6.19 9.60
N LEU A 182 21.00 -5.35 10.32
CA LEU A 182 22.20 -4.71 9.78
C LEU A 182 23.27 -5.71 9.33
N GLU A 183 23.31 -6.90 9.93
CA GLU A 183 24.26 -7.97 9.55
C GLU A 183 24.02 -8.48 8.12
N SER A 184 22.83 -8.23 7.55
CA SER A 184 22.50 -8.55 6.17
C SER A 184 23.03 -7.52 5.16
N ASN A 185 23.49 -6.34 5.60
CA ASN A 185 24.01 -5.31 4.71
C ASN A 185 25.22 -5.84 3.91
N GLY A 186 25.18 -5.66 2.59
CA GLY A 186 26.25 -6.11 1.67
C GLY A 186 26.18 -7.56 1.22
N THR A 187 25.32 -8.41 1.78
CA THR A 187 25.16 -9.83 1.35
C THR A 187 23.85 -10.12 0.63
N MET A 188 22.89 -9.18 0.69
CA MET A 188 21.59 -9.30 0.05
C MET A 188 21.69 -9.32 -1.48
N LYS A 189 20.83 -10.14 -2.09
CA LYS A 189 20.65 -10.20 -3.54
C LYS A 189 19.55 -9.22 -4.00
N MET A 190 19.00 -9.41 -5.20
CA MET A 190 17.99 -8.54 -5.82
C MET A 190 16.68 -8.40 -5.02
N GLY A 191 16.40 -9.32 -4.10
CA GLY A 191 15.23 -9.29 -3.23
C GLY A 191 15.48 -9.89 -1.85
N THR A 192 14.62 -9.55 -0.89
CA THR A 192 14.57 -10.23 0.42
C THR A 192 13.95 -11.61 0.27
N ILE A 193 12.92 -11.72 -0.58
CA ILE A 193 12.48 -12.95 -1.20
C ILE A 193 12.90 -12.91 -2.67
N MET A 194 13.59 -13.96 -3.12
CA MET A 194 13.88 -14.17 -4.54
C MET A 194 13.09 -15.36 -5.05
N LEU A 195 12.23 -15.14 -6.04
CA LEU A 195 11.59 -16.23 -6.76
C LEU A 195 12.45 -16.56 -7.99
N ASP A 196 12.87 -17.82 -8.07
CA ASP A 196 13.65 -18.37 -9.18
C ASP A 196 13.06 -19.74 -9.59
N ILE A 197 11.80 -19.72 -10.01
CA ILE A 197 10.98 -20.91 -10.24
C ILE A 197 10.75 -21.08 -11.74
N GLN A 198 10.92 -22.30 -12.25
CA GLN A 198 10.64 -22.63 -13.65
C GLN A 198 9.68 -23.83 -13.71
N SER A 199 8.49 -23.66 -13.14
CA SER A 199 7.43 -24.67 -13.05
C SER A 199 6.09 -24.08 -13.52
N PRO A 200 5.90 -23.87 -14.84
CA PRO A 200 4.66 -23.30 -15.38
C PRO A 200 3.41 -24.09 -14.96
N GLY A 201 2.34 -23.40 -14.57
CA GLY A 201 1.06 -24.01 -14.17
C GLY A 201 1.09 -24.72 -12.81
N SER A 202 2.14 -24.51 -12.01
CA SER A 202 2.22 -24.96 -10.61
C SER A 202 2.03 -23.80 -9.66
N ASP A 203 1.52 -24.05 -8.46
CA ASP A 203 1.19 -23.01 -7.50
C ASP A 203 2.32 -22.74 -6.49
N LEU A 204 2.58 -21.46 -6.23
CA LEU A 204 3.30 -20.97 -5.07
C LEU A 204 2.37 -20.09 -4.25
N VAL A 205 2.26 -20.36 -2.94
CA VAL A 205 1.47 -19.55 -2.01
C VAL A 205 2.37 -18.93 -0.94
N LEU A 206 2.22 -17.62 -0.72
CA LEU A 206 2.76 -16.89 0.42
C LEU A 206 1.58 -16.29 1.21
N ASP A 207 1.35 -16.79 2.42
CA ASP A 207 0.20 -16.40 3.24
C ASP A 207 0.61 -16.02 4.67
N GLY A 208 0.27 -14.80 5.10
CA GLY A 208 0.44 -14.39 6.50
C GLY A 208 1.88 -14.06 6.90
N ILE A 209 2.66 -13.49 5.97
CA ILE A 209 4.06 -13.12 6.19
C ILE A 209 4.20 -11.59 6.19
N ILE A 210 4.94 -11.07 7.17
CA ILE A 210 5.23 -9.64 7.29
C ILE A 210 6.67 -9.38 6.87
N PHE A 211 6.85 -8.72 5.74
CA PHE A 211 8.14 -8.27 5.23
C PHE A 211 8.40 -6.83 5.63
N ASP A 212 9.49 -6.58 6.34
CA ASP A 212 9.85 -5.23 6.76
C ASP A 212 11.35 -4.96 6.58
N ARG A 213 11.67 -3.93 5.80
CA ARG A 213 13.03 -3.53 5.50
C ARG A 213 13.57 -2.42 6.40
N GLY A 214 12.73 -1.81 7.24
CA GLY A 214 13.05 -0.58 7.97
C GLY A 214 14.36 -0.66 8.76
N ASN A 215 14.68 -1.81 9.35
CA ASN A 215 15.91 -2.00 10.13
C ASN A 215 17.19 -2.08 9.29
N SER A 216 17.08 -2.40 8.01
CA SER A 216 18.18 -2.54 7.06
C SER A 216 18.33 -1.34 6.11
N VAL A 217 17.56 -0.28 6.34
CA VAL A 217 17.61 0.97 5.59
C VAL A 217 18.51 1.99 6.31
N SER A 218 19.24 2.76 5.53
CA SER A 218 20.04 3.91 5.97
C SER A 218 19.20 5.19 6.03
N TYR A 219 19.23 5.85 7.18
CA TYR A 219 18.61 7.15 7.42
C TYR A 219 19.67 8.21 7.72
N THR A 220 19.38 9.48 7.43
CA THR A 220 20.37 10.54 7.62
C THR A 220 20.78 10.68 9.08
N SER A 221 22.09 10.83 9.32
CA SER A 221 22.65 11.12 10.63
C SER A 221 22.79 12.63 10.90
N SER A 222 22.39 13.46 9.93
CA SER A 222 22.46 14.92 10.05
C SER A 222 21.71 15.38 11.29
N GLN A 223 22.35 16.29 12.03
CA GLN A 223 21.75 16.92 13.20
C GLN A 223 21.17 18.29 12.88
N ARG A 224 21.30 18.77 11.63
CA ARG A 224 20.72 20.06 11.22
C ARG A 224 19.23 19.88 10.93
N GLU A 225 18.39 20.72 11.53
CA GLU A 225 16.93 20.61 11.44
C GLU A 225 16.40 20.69 10.01
N ASP A 226 17.04 21.51 9.17
CA ASP A 226 16.73 21.66 7.75
C ASP A 226 17.07 20.42 6.91
N ASP A 227 17.98 19.57 7.37
CA ASP A 227 18.43 18.37 6.65
C ASP A 227 17.84 17.06 7.14
N LYS A 228 17.41 17.00 8.42
CA LYS A 228 16.89 15.78 9.05
C LYS A 228 15.69 15.21 8.30
N GLY A 229 14.81 16.09 7.83
CA GLY A 229 13.55 15.70 7.21
C GLY A 229 12.74 14.75 8.10
N GLN A 230 12.66 15.05 9.39
CA GLN A 230 11.98 14.24 10.39
C GLN A 230 10.79 15.01 10.96
N PRO A 231 9.56 14.76 10.47
CA PRO A 231 8.38 15.31 11.10
C PRO A 231 8.26 14.87 12.57
N GLU A 232 7.67 15.73 13.40
CA GLU A 232 7.42 15.43 14.80
C GLU A 232 6.61 14.13 14.96
N GLY A 233 7.09 13.23 15.81
CA GLY A 233 6.44 11.93 16.06
C GLY A 233 6.76 10.82 15.05
N VAL A 234 7.52 11.10 13.99
CA VAL A 234 8.01 10.09 13.04
C VAL A 234 9.31 9.46 13.54
N GLU A 235 9.41 8.12 13.47
CA GLU A 235 10.45 7.33 14.15
C GLU A 235 11.88 7.67 13.72
N THR A 236 12.09 7.97 12.43
CA THR A 236 13.43 8.16 11.88
C THR A 236 13.53 9.49 11.14
N PRO A 237 14.74 10.03 10.97
CA PRO A 237 15.06 10.98 9.91
C PRO A 237 14.76 10.41 8.52
N ARG A 238 14.85 11.26 7.50
CA ARG A 238 14.64 10.86 6.11
C ARG A 238 15.61 9.76 5.68
N MET A 239 15.16 8.92 4.75
CA MET A 239 16.01 7.95 4.09
C MET A 239 17.20 8.64 3.40
N ASN A 240 18.38 8.02 3.47
CA ASN A 240 19.54 8.46 2.71
C ASN A 240 19.43 8.04 1.24
N PRO A 241 20.15 8.72 0.33
CA PRO A 241 20.34 8.21 -1.02
C PRO A 241 20.92 6.79 -1.00
N ILE A 242 20.59 6.01 -2.03
CA ILE A 242 21.15 4.66 -2.23
C ILE A 242 22.68 4.72 -2.16
N GLY A 243 23.28 3.72 -1.50
CA GLY A 243 24.74 3.64 -1.35
C GLY A 243 25.33 4.57 -0.29
N THR A 244 24.53 5.37 0.41
CA THR A 244 25.01 6.24 1.50
C THR A 244 24.81 5.58 2.86
N MET A 245 25.89 5.51 3.65
CA MET A 245 25.85 4.97 5.02
C MET A 245 25.22 5.96 6.01
N GLY A 246 24.54 5.46 7.03
CA GLY A 246 23.85 6.29 8.00
C GLY A 246 23.25 5.52 9.17
N LEU A 247 22.26 6.16 9.81
CA LEU A 247 21.53 5.58 10.92
C LEU A 247 20.73 4.36 10.48
N GLY A 248 20.69 3.30 11.30
CA GLY A 248 19.82 2.15 11.03
C GLY A 248 19.78 1.14 12.17
N GLY A 249 19.17 -0.01 11.91
CA GLY A 249 18.79 -0.97 12.94
C GLY A 249 17.52 -0.56 13.70
N PRO A 250 17.01 -1.42 14.60
CA PRO A 250 15.77 -1.17 15.32
C PRO A 250 15.80 0.13 16.14
N ASN A 251 16.95 0.46 16.74
CA ASN A 251 17.11 1.61 17.65
C ASN A 251 17.84 2.80 17.02
N LEU A 252 18.17 2.76 15.72
CA LEU A 252 18.96 3.80 15.03
C LEU A 252 20.38 4.05 15.60
N GLU A 253 20.93 3.09 16.33
CA GLU A 253 22.25 3.24 16.99
C GLU A 253 23.42 3.04 16.04
N SER A 254 23.26 2.23 14.99
CA SER A 254 24.31 2.02 13.99
C SER A 254 24.47 3.25 13.12
N ARG A 255 25.72 3.58 12.75
CA ARG A 255 26.05 4.62 11.76
C ARG A 255 26.52 4.04 10.43
N GLU A 256 26.42 2.73 10.28
CA GLU A 256 26.95 1.97 9.15
C GLU A 256 25.84 1.23 8.38
N ALA A 257 24.57 1.60 8.62
CA ALA A 257 23.48 1.08 7.83
C ALA A 257 23.61 1.54 6.37
N LEU A 258 23.41 0.65 5.41
CA LEU A 258 23.52 0.95 3.99
C LEU A 258 22.22 0.56 3.28
N THR A 259 21.59 1.52 2.61
CA THR A 259 20.43 1.21 1.77
C THR A 259 20.89 0.58 0.46
N ASN A 260 20.54 -0.69 0.27
CA ASN A 260 20.64 -1.37 -1.02
C ASN A 260 19.35 -1.14 -1.82
N GLU A 261 19.47 -0.86 -3.11
CA GLU A 261 18.32 -0.68 -4.01
C GLU A 261 17.78 -2.03 -4.47
N THR A 262 17.21 -2.80 -3.55
CA THR A 262 16.68 -4.15 -3.79
C THR A 262 15.23 -4.23 -3.38
N ALA A 263 14.46 -5.08 -4.06
CA ALA A 263 13.03 -5.22 -3.78
C ALA A 263 12.78 -6.01 -2.49
N ILE A 264 11.55 -5.98 -1.97
CA ILE A 264 11.16 -6.96 -0.95
C ILE A 264 11.01 -8.34 -1.60
N LEU A 265 10.17 -8.46 -2.63
CA LEU A 265 10.00 -9.66 -3.44
C LEU A 265 10.48 -9.39 -4.87
N TYR A 266 11.46 -10.17 -5.31
CA TYR A 266 12.01 -10.08 -6.65
C TYR A 266 11.67 -11.33 -7.48
N LEU A 267 11.07 -11.12 -8.65
CA LEU A 267 10.71 -12.16 -9.61
C LEU A 267 11.83 -12.28 -10.65
N ASN A 268 12.66 -13.32 -10.53
CA ASN A 268 13.75 -13.57 -11.46
C ASN A 268 13.25 -14.30 -12.72
N ASN A 269 12.39 -13.66 -13.51
CA ASN A 269 11.75 -14.27 -14.67
C ASN A 269 11.09 -15.61 -14.33
N SER A 270 10.42 -15.65 -13.17
CA SER A 270 9.84 -16.89 -12.64
C SER A 270 8.59 -17.29 -13.42
N SER A 271 8.44 -18.59 -13.66
CA SER A 271 7.26 -19.18 -14.29
C SER A 271 6.54 -20.06 -13.26
N VAL A 272 5.46 -19.54 -12.68
CA VAL A 272 4.66 -20.15 -11.61
C VAL A 272 3.35 -19.37 -11.45
N ASP A 273 2.27 -20.02 -11.00
CA ASP A 273 1.08 -19.32 -10.55
C ASP A 273 1.30 -18.90 -9.08
N LEU A 274 1.26 -17.59 -8.80
CA LEU A 274 1.67 -17.01 -7.53
C LEU A 274 0.48 -16.42 -6.80
N THR A 275 0.17 -16.96 -5.61
CA THR A 275 -0.78 -16.35 -4.67
C THR A 275 -0.03 -15.70 -3.51
N ILE A 276 -0.32 -14.42 -3.26
CA ILE A 276 0.13 -13.66 -2.10
C ILE A 276 -1.12 -13.19 -1.36
N GLN A 277 -1.26 -13.58 -0.10
CA GLN A 277 -2.42 -13.18 0.68
C GLN A 277 -2.09 -12.89 2.15
N ASN A 278 -2.86 -12.01 2.77
CA ASN A 278 -2.70 -11.65 4.20
C ASN A 278 -1.28 -11.21 4.56
N CYS A 279 -0.54 -10.64 3.60
CA CYS A 279 0.87 -10.28 3.78
C CYS A 279 1.01 -8.77 4.02
N ALA A 280 2.15 -8.36 4.56
CA ALA A 280 2.49 -6.94 4.70
C ALA A 280 3.88 -6.67 4.12
N PHE A 281 4.00 -5.64 3.27
CA PHE A 281 5.23 -5.22 2.60
C PHE A 281 5.58 -3.80 3.04
N LEU A 282 6.60 -3.69 3.88
CA LEU A 282 6.84 -2.47 4.65
C LEU A 282 8.25 -1.93 4.42
N ASN A 283 8.35 -0.60 4.34
CA ASN A 283 9.61 0.15 4.33
C ASN A 283 10.55 -0.23 3.18
N ALA A 284 10.00 -0.54 1.99
CA ALA A 284 10.78 -1.01 0.86
C ALA A 284 11.78 0.07 0.38
N PRO A 285 13.10 -0.22 0.33
CA PRO A 285 14.12 0.73 -0.13
C PRO A 285 14.08 0.94 -1.65
N SER A 286 13.45 0.02 -2.37
CA SER A 286 12.92 0.22 -3.70
C SER A 286 11.51 -0.37 -3.73
N TYR A 287 11.19 -1.21 -4.70
CA TYR A 287 9.87 -1.78 -4.89
C TYR A 287 9.50 -2.79 -3.80
N ALA A 288 8.20 -2.90 -3.47
CA ALA A 288 7.75 -4.05 -2.68
C ALA A 288 7.78 -5.33 -3.52
N ILE A 289 7.20 -5.31 -4.73
CA ILE A 289 7.24 -6.44 -5.67
C ILE A 289 7.75 -5.94 -7.02
N LEU A 290 8.81 -6.58 -7.52
CA LEU A 290 9.46 -6.23 -8.78
C LEU A 290 9.83 -7.46 -9.60
N GLY A 291 9.67 -7.39 -10.91
CA GLY A 291 10.42 -8.25 -11.83
C GLY A 291 9.61 -8.80 -12.99
N LEU A 292 10.12 -9.89 -13.56
CA LEU A 292 9.55 -10.58 -14.71
C LEU A 292 8.88 -11.87 -14.27
N PHE A 293 7.72 -12.19 -14.86
CA PHE A 293 7.04 -13.44 -14.56
C PHE A 293 6.23 -14.02 -15.72
N LYS A 294 5.89 -15.29 -15.57
CA LYS A 294 4.89 -16.03 -16.35
C LYS A 294 4.01 -16.86 -15.41
N GLY A 295 2.74 -17.02 -15.75
CA GLY A 295 1.71 -17.58 -14.89
C GLY A 295 0.69 -16.51 -14.49
N HIS A 296 -0.17 -16.86 -13.56
CA HIS A 296 -1.16 -15.97 -12.95
C HIS A 296 -0.65 -15.47 -11.60
N MET A 297 -0.66 -14.15 -11.39
CA MET A 297 -0.39 -13.54 -10.09
C MET A 297 -1.69 -13.10 -9.42
N GLN A 298 -1.94 -13.56 -8.20
CA GLN A 298 -3.04 -13.14 -7.35
C GLN A 298 -2.47 -12.52 -6.08
N ILE A 299 -2.77 -11.26 -5.84
CA ILE A 299 -2.38 -10.53 -4.63
C ILE A 299 -3.66 -10.05 -3.97
N ASP A 300 -4.03 -10.70 -2.88
CA ASP A 300 -5.25 -10.41 -2.15
C ASP A 300 -4.95 -10.01 -0.70
N ASN A 301 -5.83 -9.21 -0.13
CA ASN A 301 -5.84 -8.92 1.31
C ASN A 301 -4.47 -8.55 1.90
N SER A 302 -3.68 -7.71 1.23
CA SER A 302 -2.30 -7.41 1.64
C SER A 302 -2.07 -5.90 1.82
N ILE A 303 -1.08 -5.58 2.65
CA ILE A 303 -0.70 -4.20 3.01
C ILE A 303 0.63 -3.85 2.35
N PHE A 304 0.71 -2.67 1.76
CA PHE A 304 1.93 -2.09 1.19
C PHE A 304 2.11 -0.70 1.77
N VAL A 305 3.16 -0.49 2.57
CA VAL A 305 3.36 0.80 3.26
C VAL A 305 4.81 1.24 3.16
N ASN A 306 5.00 2.51 2.83
CA ASN A 306 6.30 3.15 2.76
C ASN A 306 7.22 2.47 1.71
N CYS A 307 6.77 2.45 0.46
CA CYS A 307 7.51 1.88 -0.66
C CYS A 307 8.20 2.98 -1.46
N ARG A 308 9.54 2.95 -1.56
CA ARG A 308 10.27 3.84 -2.47
C ARG A 308 10.12 3.33 -3.92
N MET A 309 10.05 4.20 -4.91
CA MET A 309 9.74 3.84 -6.31
C MET A 309 8.28 3.43 -6.57
N ALA A 310 7.86 2.21 -6.19
CA ALA A 310 6.46 1.79 -6.31
C ALA A 310 6.16 0.59 -5.40
N ALA A 311 4.89 0.32 -5.09
CA ALA A 311 4.56 -0.94 -4.43
C ALA A 311 4.70 -2.12 -5.40
N ILE A 312 4.05 -2.05 -6.57
CA ILE A 312 4.05 -3.14 -7.56
C ILE A 312 4.58 -2.67 -8.92
N ASP A 313 5.59 -3.37 -9.45
CA ASP A 313 6.15 -3.19 -10.80
C ASP A 313 6.52 -4.56 -11.39
N VAL A 314 5.53 -5.29 -11.90
CA VAL A 314 5.69 -6.65 -12.43
C VAL A 314 5.31 -6.70 -13.89
N ARG A 315 6.17 -7.30 -14.73
CA ARG A 315 5.99 -7.34 -16.17
C ARG A 315 5.89 -8.80 -16.66
N GLY A 316 4.92 -9.06 -17.53
CA GLY A 316 4.80 -10.36 -18.18
C GLY A 316 5.91 -10.59 -19.20
N SER A 317 6.64 -11.70 -19.06
CA SER A 317 7.80 -12.01 -19.90
C SER A 317 7.51 -12.92 -21.08
N ASP A 318 6.27 -13.39 -21.22
CA ASP A 318 5.83 -14.08 -22.43
C ASP A 318 5.54 -13.08 -23.56
N ALA A 319 6.16 -13.28 -24.71
CA ALA A 319 6.04 -12.38 -25.86
C ALA A 319 4.69 -12.48 -26.58
N LYS A 320 3.90 -13.53 -26.32
CA LYS A 320 2.66 -13.85 -27.04
C LYS A 320 1.42 -13.71 -26.18
N VAL A 321 1.54 -13.91 -24.87
CA VAL A 321 0.41 -13.98 -23.95
C VAL A 321 0.63 -12.98 -22.82
N ASN A 322 -0.39 -12.17 -22.55
CA ASN A 322 -0.38 -11.32 -21.36
C ASN A 322 -0.61 -12.17 -20.11
N GLN A 323 0.11 -11.85 -19.05
CA GLN A 323 0.06 -12.58 -17.79
C GLN A 323 -0.99 -11.94 -16.87
N PRO A 324 -1.99 -12.71 -16.37
CA PRO A 324 -3.01 -12.13 -15.49
C PRO A 324 -2.42 -11.69 -14.15
N VAL A 325 -2.84 -10.52 -13.68
CA VAL A 325 -2.54 -9.95 -12.36
C VAL A 325 -3.84 -9.51 -11.70
N ASP A 326 -4.29 -10.28 -10.71
CA ASP A 326 -5.39 -9.88 -9.84
C ASP A 326 -4.81 -9.20 -8.61
N PHE A 327 -5.24 -7.97 -8.35
CA PHE A 327 -4.82 -7.17 -7.21
C PHE A 327 -6.07 -6.71 -6.48
N THR A 328 -6.48 -7.44 -5.44
CA THR A 328 -7.78 -7.26 -4.78
C THR A 328 -7.66 -7.03 -3.28
N ASN A 329 -8.54 -6.22 -2.70
CA ASN A 329 -8.60 -6.00 -1.25
C ASN A 329 -7.25 -5.60 -0.63
N ASN A 330 -6.41 -4.82 -1.32
CA ASN A 330 -5.11 -4.40 -0.79
C ASN A 330 -5.13 -2.96 -0.30
N THR A 331 -4.38 -2.67 0.76
CA THR A 331 -4.15 -1.30 1.24
C THR A 331 -2.74 -0.85 0.87
N VAL A 332 -2.63 0.14 -0.01
CA VAL A 332 -1.36 0.70 -0.51
C VAL A 332 -1.24 2.15 -0.09
N LEU A 333 -0.35 2.44 0.87
CA LEU A 333 -0.14 3.78 1.40
C LEU A 333 1.33 4.22 1.38
N PHE A 334 1.56 5.52 1.19
CA PHE A 334 2.88 6.15 1.34
C PHE A 334 3.93 5.64 0.33
N SER A 335 3.62 5.72 -0.97
CA SER A 335 4.61 5.49 -2.02
C SER A 335 5.47 6.72 -2.27
N TRP A 336 6.79 6.57 -2.30
CA TRP A 336 7.76 7.66 -2.44
C TRP A 336 8.46 7.65 -3.79
N SER A 337 8.82 8.85 -4.25
CA SER A 337 9.67 9.07 -5.42
C SER A 337 11.03 8.40 -5.30
N ARG A 338 11.77 8.31 -6.42
CA ARG A 338 13.15 7.77 -6.41
C ARG A 338 14.07 8.58 -5.50
N LEU A 339 13.95 9.90 -5.58
CA LEU A 339 14.76 10.86 -4.85
C LEU A 339 13.86 11.76 -4.03
N LYS A 340 14.45 12.44 -3.04
CA LYS A 340 13.74 13.37 -2.14
C LYS A 340 13.22 14.64 -2.82
N ASP A 341 13.43 14.78 -4.12
CA ASP A 341 12.99 15.91 -4.95
C ASP A 341 11.53 15.77 -5.43
N PHE A 342 10.93 14.59 -5.26
CA PHE A 342 9.56 14.27 -5.65
C PHE A 342 9.28 14.35 -7.17
N LEU A 343 10.32 14.26 -8.01
CA LEU A 343 10.17 14.50 -9.45
C LEU A 343 9.75 13.27 -10.26
N ASP A 344 10.08 12.06 -9.81
CA ASP A 344 9.68 10.83 -10.48
C ASP A 344 9.43 9.65 -9.54
N MET A 345 8.69 8.66 -10.05
CA MET A 345 8.24 7.48 -9.30
C MET A 345 7.37 7.87 -8.08
N GLY A 346 7.04 6.93 -7.21
CA GLY A 346 6.09 7.12 -6.11
C GLY A 346 4.70 6.65 -6.48
N TYR A 347 4.61 5.45 -7.04
CA TYR A 347 3.36 4.83 -7.49
C TYR A 347 2.86 3.76 -6.52
N GLY A 348 1.54 3.55 -6.47
CA GLY A 348 0.99 2.36 -5.81
C GLY A 348 1.16 1.13 -6.71
N PHE A 349 0.36 1.05 -7.77
CA PHE A 349 0.39 -0.04 -8.74
C PHE A 349 0.77 0.46 -10.13
N ARG A 350 1.58 -0.30 -10.87
CA ARG A 350 1.95 0.03 -12.24
C ARG A 350 1.47 -1.03 -13.21
N PHE A 351 0.82 -0.61 -14.29
CA PHE A 351 0.38 -1.48 -15.37
C PHE A 351 1.51 -1.64 -16.37
N LEU A 352 2.31 -2.70 -16.22
CA LEU A 352 3.45 -2.95 -17.09
C LEU A 352 3.05 -3.72 -18.35
N PRO A 353 3.86 -3.66 -19.43
CA PRO A 353 3.55 -4.37 -20.65
C PRO A 353 3.52 -5.89 -20.44
N GLY A 354 2.64 -6.58 -21.16
CA GLY A 354 2.53 -8.02 -21.03
C GLY A 354 1.70 -8.51 -19.86
N THR A 355 0.92 -7.66 -19.21
CA THR A 355 -0.01 -8.05 -18.15
C THR A 355 -1.44 -7.65 -18.48
N ASP A 356 -2.38 -8.52 -18.11
CA ASP A 356 -3.80 -8.19 -18.01
C ASP A 356 -4.10 -7.98 -16.53
N CYS A 357 -4.63 -6.83 -16.15
CA CYS A 357 -4.72 -6.43 -14.74
C CYS A 357 -6.17 -6.25 -14.30
N TYR A 358 -6.52 -6.86 -13.17
CA TYR A 358 -7.79 -6.64 -12.48
C TYR A 358 -7.54 -6.06 -11.09
N LEU A 359 -7.90 -4.80 -10.90
CA LEU A 359 -7.79 -4.10 -9.62
C LEU A 359 -9.17 -3.87 -9.04
N ALA A 360 -9.49 -4.52 -7.92
CA ALA A 360 -10.77 -4.32 -7.26
C ALA A 360 -10.68 -4.19 -5.74
N ASN A 361 -11.56 -3.35 -5.17
CA ASN A 361 -11.70 -3.21 -3.72
C ASN A 361 -10.41 -2.80 -3.00
N ASN A 362 -9.47 -2.13 -3.67
CA ASN A 362 -8.23 -1.68 -3.04
C ASN A 362 -8.39 -0.29 -2.43
N ILE A 363 -7.45 0.07 -1.55
CA ILE A 363 -7.21 1.43 -1.09
C ILE A 363 -5.85 1.88 -1.62
N PHE A 364 -5.82 2.95 -2.42
CA PHE A 364 -4.61 3.62 -2.88
C PHE A 364 -4.56 5.04 -2.33
N GLY A 365 -3.61 5.34 -1.47
CA GLY A 365 -3.49 6.69 -0.95
C GLY A 365 -2.11 7.12 -0.53
N CYS A 366 -1.96 8.42 -0.34
CA CYS A 366 -0.70 9.02 0.07
C CYS A 366 0.48 8.65 -0.86
N SER A 367 0.26 8.61 -2.18
CA SER A 367 1.36 8.48 -3.15
C SER A 367 1.98 9.85 -3.45
N ILE A 368 3.32 9.96 -3.44
CA ILE A 368 4.03 11.17 -3.89
C ILE A 368 3.71 11.51 -5.35
N PHE A 369 3.38 10.50 -6.16
CA PHE A 369 2.97 10.70 -7.54
C PHE A 369 1.52 10.27 -7.70
N ALA A 370 1.26 9.02 -8.11
CA ALA A 370 -0.10 8.55 -8.36
C ALA A 370 -0.44 7.23 -7.66
N GLY A 371 -1.73 7.01 -7.44
CA GLY A 371 -2.23 5.72 -6.92
C GLY A 371 -1.89 4.59 -7.88
N ILE A 372 -2.18 4.79 -9.18
CA ILE A 372 -1.93 3.83 -10.26
C ILE A 372 -1.25 4.49 -11.49
N ASP A 373 -0.53 3.71 -12.28
CA ASP A 373 0.32 4.19 -13.40
C ASP A 373 0.21 3.31 -14.65
N TYR A 374 -0.27 3.88 -15.75
CA TYR A 374 -0.33 3.24 -17.08
C TYR A 374 0.68 3.87 -18.06
N THR A 375 1.77 4.49 -17.60
CA THR A 375 2.69 5.18 -18.53
C THR A 375 3.56 4.23 -19.37
N HIS A 376 3.59 2.93 -19.08
CA HIS A 376 4.33 1.93 -19.84
C HIS A 376 3.47 1.28 -20.92
N ILE A 377 3.67 1.76 -22.14
CA ILE A 377 3.02 1.25 -23.35
C ILE A 377 3.87 0.13 -23.95
N ASP A 378 3.24 -0.98 -24.35
CA ASP A 378 3.94 -2.02 -25.09
C ASP A 378 4.41 -1.48 -26.45
N SER A 379 5.67 -1.73 -26.78
CA SER A 379 6.23 -1.37 -28.09
C SER A 379 5.54 -2.10 -29.24
N ASP A 380 4.99 -3.30 -28.98
CA ASP A 380 4.13 -4.00 -29.93
C ASP A 380 2.69 -3.52 -29.77
N LYS A 381 2.22 -2.75 -30.76
CA LYS A 381 0.87 -2.16 -30.77
C LYS A 381 -0.24 -3.21 -30.71
N ASN A 382 -0.03 -4.40 -31.27
CA ASN A 382 -1.06 -5.45 -31.25
C ASN A 382 -1.18 -6.06 -29.86
N ARG A 383 -0.04 -6.20 -29.17
CA ARG A 383 0.00 -6.69 -27.79
C ARG A 383 -0.50 -5.65 -26.80
N GLU A 384 -0.23 -4.37 -27.02
CA GLU A 384 -0.83 -3.29 -26.24
C GLU A 384 -2.36 -3.29 -26.41
N ALA A 385 -2.86 -3.39 -27.64
CA ALA A 385 -4.30 -3.42 -27.92
C ALA A 385 -5.01 -4.68 -27.42
N SER A 386 -4.27 -5.72 -27.01
CA SER A 386 -4.84 -6.93 -26.41
C SER A 386 -4.80 -6.94 -24.89
N ARG A 387 -4.26 -5.90 -24.25
CA ARG A 387 -4.27 -5.79 -22.78
C ARG A 387 -5.70 -5.65 -22.30
N ASN A 388 -6.03 -6.37 -21.23
CA ASN A 388 -7.29 -6.21 -20.52
C ASN A 388 -7.03 -5.58 -19.15
N THR A 389 -7.39 -4.32 -18.99
CA THR A 389 -7.15 -3.53 -17.78
C THR A 389 -8.47 -3.08 -17.17
N ILE A 390 -8.80 -3.67 -16.02
CA ILE A 390 -10.05 -3.45 -15.31
C ILE A 390 -9.73 -2.85 -13.93
N VAL A 391 -10.35 -1.72 -13.61
CA VAL A 391 -10.14 -0.99 -12.35
C VAL A 391 -11.51 -0.65 -11.76
N GLU A 392 -11.92 -1.35 -10.70
CA GLU A 392 -13.27 -1.21 -10.16
C GLU A 392 -13.33 -1.10 -8.65
N ASP A 393 -14.26 -0.32 -8.14
CA ASP A 393 -14.53 -0.23 -6.70
C ASP A 393 -13.23 -0.02 -5.89
N ASN A 394 -12.32 0.84 -6.35
CA ASN A 394 -11.14 1.21 -5.58
C ASN A 394 -11.35 2.56 -4.89
N ILE A 395 -10.70 2.74 -3.74
CA ILE A 395 -10.71 3.97 -2.96
C ILE A 395 -9.39 4.71 -3.14
N PHE A 396 -9.48 5.99 -3.47
CA PHE A 396 -8.32 6.86 -3.68
C PHE A 396 -8.32 8.06 -2.74
N PHE A 397 -7.15 8.47 -2.25
CA PHE A 397 -7.00 9.73 -1.51
C PHE A 397 -5.55 10.21 -1.41
N LEU A 398 -5.35 11.53 -1.38
CA LEU A 398 -4.03 12.14 -1.11
C LEU A 398 -2.89 11.64 -2.01
N ASN A 399 -3.19 11.19 -3.23
CA ASN A 399 -2.22 10.97 -4.28
C ASN A 399 -1.88 12.33 -4.90
N ARG A 400 -0.63 12.78 -4.81
CA ARG A 400 -0.29 14.19 -5.03
C ARG A 400 -0.46 14.66 -6.47
N GLU A 401 -0.10 13.81 -7.42
CA GLU A 401 -0.16 14.17 -8.84
C GLU A 401 -1.49 13.77 -9.47
N GLY A 402 -2.08 12.64 -9.05
CA GLY A 402 -3.37 12.16 -9.53
C GLY A 402 -3.66 10.74 -9.04
N ASP A 403 -4.88 10.25 -9.25
CA ASP A 403 -5.21 8.87 -8.89
C ASP A 403 -4.64 7.89 -9.92
N LEU A 404 -4.67 8.27 -11.20
CA LEU A 404 -4.04 7.57 -12.31
C LEU A 404 -3.11 8.51 -13.09
N THR A 405 -1.99 7.96 -13.55
CA THR A 405 -1.14 8.60 -14.57
C THR A 405 -1.20 7.83 -15.89
N ILE A 406 -1.41 8.53 -17.00
CA ILE A 406 -1.38 7.97 -18.36
C ILE A 406 -0.46 8.78 -19.29
N PRO A 407 -0.05 8.23 -20.45
CA PRO A 407 0.67 9.00 -21.47
C PRO A 407 -0.13 10.23 -21.92
N GLY A 408 0.57 11.29 -22.34
CA GLY A 408 -0.04 12.48 -22.92
C GLY A 408 0.81 13.06 -24.06
N GLY A 409 0.34 14.15 -24.68
CA GLY A 409 0.93 14.76 -25.89
C GLY A 409 2.27 15.50 -25.70
N GLY A 410 3.05 15.16 -24.66
CA GLY A 410 4.35 15.77 -24.34
C GLY A 410 4.68 15.78 -22.85
N LYS A 411 3.68 15.58 -21.99
CA LYS A 411 3.80 15.30 -20.55
C LYS A 411 2.83 14.19 -20.19
N PHE A 412 2.99 13.61 -19.01
CA PHE A 412 1.99 12.69 -18.47
C PHE A 412 0.68 13.43 -18.14
N MET A 413 -0.44 12.75 -18.38
CA MET A 413 -1.76 13.21 -17.96
C MET A 413 -2.07 12.62 -16.59
N ARG A 414 -2.62 13.46 -15.71
CA ARG A 414 -3.05 13.08 -14.36
C ARG A 414 -4.55 13.03 -14.31
N VAL A 415 -5.10 11.93 -13.84
CA VAL A 415 -6.53 11.66 -13.89
C VAL A 415 -7.02 11.37 -12.47
N SER A 416 -8.13 12.01 -12.09
CA SER A 416 -8.84 11.68 -10.85
C SER A 416 -9.70 10.44 -11.04
N SER A 417 -9.90 9.67 -9.97
CA SER A 417 -10.77 8.48 -9.96
C SER A 417 -12.18 8.73 -10.48
N VAL A 418 -12.70 9.96 -10.36
CA VAL A 418 -14.02 10.35 -10.88
C VAL A 418 -14.08 10.40 -12.41
N ASP A 419 -12.94 10.54 -13.08
CA ASP A 419 -12.83 10.69 -14.54
C ASP A 419 -12.32 9.40 -15.22
N PHE A 420 -12.18 8.29 -14.48
CA PHE A 420 -11.63 7.04 -15.05
C PHE A 420 -12.49 6.47 -16.18
N SER A 421 -13.79 6.76 -16.24
CA SER A 421 -14.66 6.33 -17.34
C SER A 421 -14.28 6.93 -18.69
N ASP A 422 -13.53 8.04 -18.70
CA ASP A 422 -13.10 8.74 -19.90
C ASP A 422 -11.70 8.29 -20.36
N VAL A 423 -11.08 7.33 -19.65
CA VAL A 423 -9.72 6.86 -19.94
C VAL A 423 -9.76 5.65 -20.86
N GLU A 424 -9.31 5.84 -22.11
CA GLU A 424 -9.31 4.79 -23.15
C GLU A 424 -8.36 3.61 -22.85
N TYR A 425 -7.39 3.79 -21.95
CA TYR A 425 -6.47 2.73 -21.53
C TYR A 425 -7.08 1.73 -20.53
N LEU A 426 -8.27 2.04 -19.99
CA LEU A 426 -8.99 1.15 -19.08
C LEU A 426 -10.17 0.53 -19.83
N ASP A 427 -10.11 -0.78 -20.06
CA ASP A 427 -11.21 -1.51 -20.70
C ASP A 427 -12.51 -1.42 -19.88
N ARG A 428 -12.36 -1.34 -18.55
CA ARG A 428 -13.48 -1.09 -17.65
C ARG A 428 -13.03 -0.32 -16.42
N ALA A 429 -13.75 0.78 -16.15
CA ALA A 429 -13.61 1.54 -14.92
C ALA A 429 -14.98 1.87 -14.35
N SER A 430 -15.28 1.36 -13.15
CA SER A 430 -16.58 1.58 -12.50
C SER A 430 -16.45 1.60 -10.98
N GLY A 431 -17.31 2.31 -10.27
CA GLY A 431 -17.36 2.27 -8.80
C GLY A 431 -16.16 2.86 -8.03
N ASN A 432 -15.10 3.29 -8.72
CA ASN A 432 -13.93 3.95 -8.11
C ASN A 432 -14.33 5.28 -7.47
N LYS A 433 -13.81 5.55 -6.27
CA LYS A 433 -14.20 6.70 -5.46
C LYS A 433 -12.99 7.38 -4.84
N THR A 434 -13.04 8.69 -4.74
CA THR A 434 -12.23 9.42 -3.77
C THR A 434 -12.86 9.29 -2.38
N VAL A 435 -12.04 9.16 -1.33
CA VAL A 435 -12.52 9.17 0.07
C VAL A 435 -13.33 10.45 0.32
N SER A 436 -14.58 10.28 0.74
CA SER A 436 -15.48 11.40 1.05
C SER A 436 -15.51 11.74 2.55
N ASP A 437 -15.33 10.75 3.42
CA ASP A 437 -15.19 10.93 4.87
C ASP A 437 -13.87 10.33 5.34
N ALA A 438 -12.85 11.19 5.52
CA ALA A 438 -11.54 10.77 5.98
C ALA A 438 -11.52 10.31 7.46
N SER A 439 -12.59 10.55 8.23
CA SER A 439 -12.66 10.14 9.64
C SER A 439 -12.65 8.63 9.83
N ILE A 440 -12.97 7.86 8.77
CA ILE A 440 -12.87 6.39 8.76
C ILE A 440 -11.46 5.88 9.05
N PHE A 441 -10.43 6.65 8.70
CA PHE A 441 -9.03 6.30 8.95
C PHE A 441 -8.48 6.80 10.29
N LYS A 442 -9.31 7.47 11.10
CA LYS A 442 -8.88 8.02 12.39
C LYS A 442 -8.47 6.91 13.33
N GLY A 443 -7.24 6.99 13.87
CA GLY A 443 -6.66 5.96 14.72
C GLY A 443 -6.32 4.65 13.99
N LYS A 444 -6.31 4.65 12.64
CA LYS A 444 -5.88 3.51 11.80
C LYS A 444 -4.59 3.83 11.04
N ILE A 445 -4.47 5.05 10.53
CA ILE A 445 -3.23 5.56 9.93
C ILE A 445 -2.43 6.29 11.01
N ASP A 446 -1.10 6.12 11.03
CA ASP A 446 -0.23 6.88 11.93
C ASP A 446 -0.37 8.39 11.68
N GLU A 447 -0.97 9.10 12.64
CA GLU A 447 -1.28 10.52 12.52
C GLU A 447 -0.02 11.39 12.31
N ALA A 448 1.08 11.05 12.98
CA ALA A 448 2.33 11.80 12.84
C ALA A 448 2.91 11.62 11.42
N TYR A 449 2.90 10.39 10.93
CA TYR A 449 3.38 10.06 9.59
C TYR A 449 2.49 10.70 8.51
N LEU A 450 1.16 10.60 8.64
CA LEU A 450 0.20 11.21 7.73
C LEU A 450 0.34 12.74 7.69
N LYS A 451 0.44 13.38 8.87
CA LYS A 451 0.67 14.83 8.97
C LYS A 451 1.99 15.22 8.32
N GLY A 452 3.06 14.45 8.56
CA GLY A 452 4.34 14.63 7.89
C GLY A 452 4.21 14.55 6.37
N PHE A 453 3.52 13.51 5.87
CA PHE A 453 3.33 13.28 4.44
C PHE A 453 2.54 14.39 3.77
N ILE A 454 1.42 14.83 4.36
CA ILE A 454 0.60 15.92 3.82
C ILE A 454 1.43 17.21 3.67
N ASN A 455 2.34 17.46 4.61
CA ASN A 455 3.21 18.64 4.61
C ASN A 455 4.58 18.41 3.95
N ALA A 456 4.82 17.26 3.33
CA ALA A 456 6.15 16.96 2.77
C ALA A 456 6.46 17.90 1.61
N SER A 457 7.61 18.56 1.65
CA SER A 457 8.03 19.58 0.69
C SER A 457 9.52 19.46 0.41
N TYR A 458 9.93 19.89 -0.79
CA TYR A 458 11.31 19.96 -1.23
C TYR A 458 11.66 21.42 -1.54
N SER A 459 12.88 21.85 -1.19
CA SER A 459 13.42 23.14 -1.59
C SER A 459 14.91 23.05 -1.91
N GLU A 460 15.36 23.87 -2.85
CA GLU A 460 16.76 23.96 -3.25
C GLU A 460 17.22 25.41 -3.40
N SER A 461 18.49 25.66 -3.10
CA SER A 461 19.14 26.94 -3.29
C SER A 461 20.49 26.73 -3.97
N THR A 462 20.75 27.46 -5.05
CA THR A 462 22.03 27.48 -5.75
C THR A 462 22.79 28.76 -5.42
N ASN A 463 24.07 28.63 -5.10
CA ASN A 463 24.99 29.75 -4.95
C ASN A 463 26.05 29.65 -6.05
N TYR A 464 25.98 30.58 -6.99
CA TYR A 464 26.90 30.69 -8.10
C TYR A 464 27.35 32.15 -8.22
N ASP A 465 28.63 32.37 -7.93
CA ASP A 465 29.27 33.66 -8.13
C ASP A 465 30.39 33.51 -9.18
N PRO A 466 30.17 33.95 -10.43
CA PRO A 466 31.19 33.91 -11.48
C PRO A 466 32.42 34.77 -11.13
N ASN A 467 32.25 35.77 -10.25
CA ASN A 467 33.32 36.67 -9.82
C ASN A 467 33.99 36.22 -8.51
N SER A 468 33.60 35.07 -7.96
CA SER A 468 34.31 34.49 -6.82
C SER A 468 35.76 34.21 -7.21
N ALA A 469 36.69 34.39 -6.27
CA ALA A 469 38.12 34.17 -6.52
C ALA A 469 38.38 32.79 -7.16
N VAL A 470 37.66 31.75 -6.74
CA VAL A 470 37.73 30.40 -7.33
C VAL A 470 37.30 30.41 -8.79
N ASN A 471 36.18 31.03 -9.15
CA ASN A 471 35.70 31.03 -10.53
C ASN A 471 36.50 31.94 -11.45
N THR A 472 37.02 33.07 -10.95
CA THR A 472 37.96 33.91 -11.70
C THR A 472 39.25 33.16 -12.02
N PHE A 473 39.80 32.40 -11.08
CA PHE A 473 40.96 31.53 -11.34
C PHE A 473 40.59 30.40 -12.31
N ARG A 474 39.48 29.69 -12.12
CA ARG A 474 39.07 28.61 -13.03
C ARG A 474 38.92 29.11 -14.46
N GLN A 475 38.29 30.27 -14.65
CA GLN A 475 38.16 30.92 -15.95
C GLN A 475 39.52 31.29 -16.56
N ALA A 476 40.43 31.89 -15.78
CA ALA A 476 41.77 32.26 -16.24
C ALA A 476 42.61 31.05 -16.69
N PHE A 477 42.34 29.86 -16.14
CA PHE A 477 43.00 28.61 -16.48
C PHE A 477 42.19 27.71 -17.44
N GLY A 478 41.12 28.23 -18.06
CA GLY A 478 40.30 27.48 -19.01
C GLY A 478 39.49 26.32 -18.40
N MET A 479 39.27 26.35 -17.09
CA MET A 479 38.48 25.37 -16.35
C MET A 479 37.01 25.80 -16.25
N ASN A 480 36.10 24.83 -16.19
CA ASN A 480 34.67 25.09 -15.95
C ASN A 480 34.46 25.72 -14.58
N MET A 481 33.70 26.81 -14.49
CA MET A 481 33.31 27.42 -13.20
C MET A 481 32.46 26.46 -12.35
N THR A 482 32.46 26.68 -11.04
CA THR A 482 31.78 25.86 -10.04
C THR A 482 30.83 26.70 -9.18
N GLY A 483 29.73 26.10 -8.72
CA GLY A 483 28.83 26.67 -7.71
C GLY A 483 28.47 25.61 -6.67
N THR A 484 27.76 25.99 -5.61
CA THR A 484 27.22 25.06 -4.62
C THR A 484 25.70 25.01 -4.69
N MET A 485 25.13 23.84 -4.44
CA MET A 485 23.68 23.65 -4.33
C MET A 485 23.38 22.98 -3.00
N THR A 486 22.42 23.52 -2.25
CA THR A 486 21.91 22.92 -1.03
C THR A 486 20.44 22.59 -1.27
N SER A 487 20.02 21.37 -0.92
CA SER A 487 18.62 20.96 -1.02
C SER A 487 18.14 20.27 0.24
N THR A 488 16.88 20.53 0.60
CA THR A 488 16.24 20.05 1.83
C THR A 488 14.90 19.41 1.49
N SER A 489 14.48 18.44 2.32
CA SER A 489 13.15 17.83 2.23
C SER A 489 12.58 17.69 3.63
N SER A 490 11.34 18.13 3.86
CA SER A 490 10.73 18.08 5.20
C SER A 490 10.36 16.66 5.64
N MET A 491 10.20 15.73 4.70
CA MET A 491 10.00 14.29 4.92
C MET A 491 10.42 13.54 3.66
N PHE A 492 11.02 12.36 3.78
CA PHE A 492 11.26 11.47 2.64
C PHE A 492 11.54 10.04 3.12
N ALA A 493 10.61 9.13 2.82
CA ALA A 493 10.72 7.68 3.06
C ALA A 493 11.24 7.31 4.46
N ASN A 494 10.85 8.10 5.47
CA ASN A 494 11.12 7.82 6.87
C ASN A 494 10.54 6.44 7.24
N ARG A 495 11.08 5.74 8.24
CA ARG A 495 10.53 4.44 8.64
C ARG A 495 9.08 4.60 9.10
N TYR A 496 8.21 3.76 8.58
CA TYR A 496 6.86 3.56 9.09
C TYR A 496 6.88 2.43 10.12
N ASN A 497 6.26 2.63 11.27
CA ASN A 497 6.20 1.63 12.32
C ASN A 497 5.41 0.40 11.83
N TRP A 498 6.07 -0.75 11.77
CA TRP A 498 5.45 -1.95 11.22
C TRP A 498 4.22 -2.42 12.03
N LYS A 499 4.19 -2.22 13.35
CA LYS A 499 3.04 -2.60 14.18
C LYS A 499 1.83 -1.74 13.85
N LYS A 500 2.03 -0.43 13.68
CA LYS A 500 0.96 0.48 13.23
C LYS A 500 0.50 0.16 11.81
N ALA A 501 1.38 -0.34 10.94
CA ALA A 501 0.97 -0.73 9.60
C ALA A 501 -0.04 -1.88 9.63
N LEU A 502 0.09 -2.83 10.57
CA LEU A 502 -0.85 -3.94 10.70
C LEU A 502 -2.25 -3.50 11.17
N GLU A 503 -2.40 -2.31 11.76
CA GLU A 503 -3.71 -1.74 12.11
C GLU A 503 -4.53 -1.34 10.87
N LEU A 504 -3.91 -1.37 9.69
CA LEU A 504 -4.59 -1.14 8.42
C LEU A 504 -5.42 -2.34 7.95
N PHE A 505 -5.21 -3.53 8.52
CA PHE A 505 -6.14 -4.64 8.33
C PHE A 505 -7.48 -4.29 8.96
N GLY A 506 -8.54 -4.31 8.15
CA GLY A 506 -9.88 -3.87 8.55
C GLY A 506 -9.99 -2.36 8.79
N ALA A 507 -9.16 -1.54 8.12
CA ALA A 507 -9.26 -0.08 8.23
C ALA A 507 -10.57 0.47 7.63
N MET A 508 -11.08 -0.17 6.58
CA MET A 508 -12.35 0.17 5.93
C MET A 508 -13.06 -1.13 5.54
N ASP A 509 -14.33 -1.25 5.93
CA ASP A 509 -15.12 -2.44 5.62
C ASP A 509 -15.34 -2.56 4.10
N GLY A 510 -15.06 -3.74 3.54
CA GLY A 510 -15.23 -4.04 2.11
C GLY A 510 -14.24 -3.38 1.14
N TYR A 511 -13.25 -2.63 1.65
CA TYR A 511 -12.20 -2.01 0.84
C TYR A 511 -10.84 -2.07 1.54
N GLY A 512 -9.79 -2.30 0.74
CA GLY A 512 -8.43 -2.50 1.23
C GLY A 512 -8.29 -3.82 1.98
N ALA A 513 -7.16 -3.96 2.68
CA ALA A 513 -6.88 -5.14 3.48
C ALA A 513 -7.90 -5.27 4.61
N GLN A 514 -8.57 -6.41 4.68
CA GLN A 514 -9.54 -6.85 5.69
C GLN A 514 -8.85 -7.66 6.79
N LEU A 515 -9.49 -7.80 7.95
CA LEU A 515 -8.97 -8.65 9.01
C LEU A 515 -8.75 -10.09 8.48
N PRO A 516 -7.53 -10.64 8.59
CA PRO A 516 -7.27 -12.01 8.16
C PRO A 516 -8.10 -13.01 8.99
N GLU A 517 -8.65 -14.04 8.33
CA GLU A 517 -9.41 -15.12 8.97
C GLU A 517 -8.56 -16.15 9.72
#